data_AF-A0A858RFN2-F1
#
_entry.id   AF-A0A858RFN2-F1
#
_cell.length_a   1.000
_cell.length_b   1.000
_cell.length_c   1.000
_cell.angle_alpha   90.00
_cell.angle_beta   90.00
_cell.angle_gamma   90.00
#
_symmetry.space_group_name_H-M   'P 1'
#
loop_
_entity.id
_entity.type
_entity.pdbx_description
1 polymer ?
#
loop_
_entity_poly.entity_id
_entity_poly.type
_entity_poly.pdbx_seq_one_letter_code
_entity_poly.pdbx_strand_id
1 'polypeptide(L)'
;MKLRNLTITSLLAVSGVALWSYGAMKLAEGGQFDYRPNPLGLKESPYGQVIALAVQGEIDSDWHGADIAGNGHICTECGHDHGAQGDANCTQTPQERGAEPKTLIAKLEQATSERTNGRPPTPGHKFYLRRQVEDRLRMAWELDPSNYGNYNSYQLFLTEPSVGTRPVLTDTVKKVAERTIKYCLEETSDPRPALTAASAAGNILELMFIHREEEHYTIDQMRSLLKLMDYSISKHHDLKSRWMQSGDLERLSPARIEEMETRLAFVEHMREASDKTIQRLSSTEISSKF
;
A
#
# COMPACT_ATOMS: atom_id res chain seq x y z
N MET A 1 13.46 -2.38 64.00
CA MET A 1 13.37 -1.40 62.90
C MET A 1 12.30 -0.37 63.26
N LYS A 2 12.61 0.94 63.32
CA LYS A 2 11.65 1.96 63.81
C LYS A 2 10.49 2.10 62.83
N LEU A 3 9.24 2.14 63.31
CA LEU A 3 8.00 2.25 62.52
C LEU A 3 8.08 3.37 61.46
N ARG A 4 8.73 4.50 61.83
CA ARG A 4 9.01 5.64 60.95
C ARG A 4 9.83 5.29 59.72
N ASN A 5 10.82 4.41 59.85
CA ASN A 5 11.66 4.00 58.73
C ASN A 5 10.89 3.09 57.79
N LEU A 6 10.04 2.20 58.31
CA LEU A 6 9.17 1.33 57.51
C LEU A 6 8.20 2.16 56.66
N THR A 7 7.54 3.16 57.26
CA THR A 7 6.61 4.05 56.55
C THR A 7 7.31 4.86 55.46
N ILE A 8 8.50 5.40 55.73
CA ILE A 8 9.26 6.16 54.74
C ILE A 8 9.69 5.26 53.57
N THR A 9 10.19 4.05 53.85
CA THR A 9 10.58 3.10 52.79
C THR A 9 9.39 2.65 51.95
N SER A 10 8.23 2.41 52.56
CA SER A 10 7.02 2.03 51.83
C SER A 10 6.50 3.16 50.95
N LEU A 11 6.51 4.41 51.44
CA LEU A 11 6.14 5.58 50.64
C LEU A 11 7.07 5.78 49.44
N LEU A 12 8.39 5.64 49.64
CA LEU A 12 9.36 5.72 48.56
C LEU A 12 9.16 4.60 47.53
N ALA A 13 8.93 3.36 47.97
CA ALA A 13 8.68 2.24 47.08
C ALA A 13 7.41 2.45 46.25
N VAL A 14 6.31 2.87 46.87
CA VAL A 14 5.04 3.14 46.17
C VAL A 14 5.20 4.30 45.18
N SER A 15 5.88 5.38 45.57
CA SER A 15 6.16 6.50 44.65
C SER A 15 7.05 6.10 43.48
N GLY A 16 8.04 5.22 43.70
CA GLY A 16 8.91 4.70 42.66
C GLY A 16 8.15 3.85 41.65
N VAL A 17 7.27 2.95 42.12
CA VAL A 17 6.40 2.15 41.25
C VAL A 17 5.45 3.04 40.46
N ALA A 18 4.81 4.04 41.09
CA ALA A 18 3.91 4.96 40.41
C ALA A 18 4.61 5.77 39.30
N LEU A 19 5.79 6.31 39.58
CA LEU A 19 6.61 7.04 38.60
C LEU A 19 7.05 6.13 37.44
N TRP A 20 7.46 4.91 37.75
CA TRP A 20 7.85 3.94 36.72
C TRP A 20 6.65 3.53 35.85
N SER A 21 5.50 3.23 36.44
CA SER A 21 4.28 2.90 35.70
C SER A 21 3.81 4.05 34.81
N TYR A 22 3.87 5.30 35.31
CA TYR A 22 3.54 6.48 34.51
C TYR A 22 4.50 6.66 33.32
N GLY A 23 5.81 6.52 33.57
CA GLY A 23 6.81 6.55 32.51
C GLY A 23 6.61 5.43 31.49
N ALA A 24 6.35 4.20 31.96
CA ALA A 24 6.11 3.05 31.11
C ALA A 24 4.83 3.21 30.27
N MET A 25 3.73 3.76 30.81
CA MET A 25 2.54 4.05 30.02
C MET A 25 2.83 5.07 28.92
N LYS A 26 3.55 6.15 29.22
CA LYS A 26 3.98 7.16 28.23
C LYS A 26 4.87 6.57 27.13
N LEU A 27 5.80 5.69 27.51
CA LEU A 27 6.69 5.00 26.59
C LEU A 27 5.93 3.97 25.73
N ALA A 28 4.94 3.29 26.29
CA ALA A 28 4.07 2.35 25.59
C ALA A 28 3.14 3.06 24.60
N GLU A 29 2.51 4.16 25.01
CA GLU A 29 1.71 5.04 24.14
C GLU A 29 2.54 5.61 22.98
N GLY A 30 3.80 5.94 23.24
CA GLY A 30 4.75 6.40 22.23
C GLY A 30 5.35 5.30 21.35
N GLY A 31 5.01 4.02 21.57
CA GLY A 31 5.58 2.88 20.83
C GLY A 31 7.07 2.64 21.10
N GLN A 32 7.67 3.26 22.12
CA GLN A 32 9.11 3.19 22.40
C GLN A 32 9.55 1.85 23.01
N PHE A 33 8.59 1.04 23.48
CA PHE A 33 8.83 -0.36 23.85
C PHE A 33 8.73 -1.33 22.66
N ASP A 34 8.22 -0.88 21.52
CA ASP A 34 8.14 -1.69 20.31
C ASP A 34 9.49 -1.59 19.58
N TYR A 35 10.55 -2.13 20.19
CA TYR A 35 11.87 -2.25 19.53
C TYR A 35 11.73 -3.20 18.34
N ARG A 36 11.44 -2.63 17.17
CA ARG A 36 11.56 -3.33 15.90
C ARG A 36 13.00 -3.13 15.44
N PRO A 37 13.83 -4.18 15.37
CA PRO A 37 15.17 -4.04 14.84
C PRO A 37 15.07 -3.46 13.43
N ASN A 38 15.61 -2.25 13.26
CA ASN A 38 15.87 -1.62 11.97
C ASN A 38 17.37 -1.76 11.69
N PRO A 39 17.85 -2.97 11.32
CA PRO A 39 19.26 -3.19 11.09
C PRO A 39 19.75 -2.20 10.04
N LEU A 40 20.83 -1.49 10.35
CA LEU A 40 21.43 -0.46 9.50
C LEU A 40 20.54 0.77 9.23
N GLY A 41 19.41 0.92 9.93
CA GLY A 41 18.53 2.07 9.76
C GLY A 41 17.83 2.13 8.40
N LEU A 42 17.69 1.01 7.69
CA LEU A 42 17.19 0.98 6.31
C LEU A 42 15.70 1.34 6.20
N LYS A 43 14.87 0.87 7.12
CA LYS A 43 13.43 1.17 7.11
C LYS A 43 13.21 2.67 7.25
N GLU A 44 12.32 3.21 6.42
CA GLU A 44 11.91 4.62 6.46
C GLU A 44 13.08 5.59 6.21
N SER A 45 14.15 5.12 5.57
CA SER A 45 15.32 5.92 5.20
C SER A 45 15.38 6.18 3.69
N PRO A 46 16.13 7.20 3.23
CA PRO A 46 16.37 7.40 1.80
C PRO A 46 16.96 6.17 1.09
N TYR A 47 17.81 5.40 1.77
CA TYR A 47 18.34 4.13 1.24
C TYR A 47 17.25 3.06 1.13
N GLY A 48 16.37 2.99 2.14
CA GLY A 48 15.20 2.12 2.12
C GLY A 48 14.29 2.41 0.92
N GLN A 49 14.04 3.68 0.63
CA GLN A 49 13.23 4.10 -0.53
C GLN A 49 13.82 3.62 -1.85
N VAL A 50 15.14 3.72 -2.02
CA VAL A 50 15.82 3.21 -3.23
C VAL A 50 15.70 1.69 -3.34
N ILE A 51 15.88 0.96 -2.23
CA ILE A 51 15.71 -0.49 -2.21
C ILE A 51 14.24 -0.87 -2.51
N ALA A 52 13.28 -0.18 -1.89
CA ALA A 52 11.85 -0.39 -2.10
C ALA A 52 11.45 -0.19 -3.58
N LEU A 53 12.10 0.76 -4.27
CA LEU A 53 11.92 0.98 -5.70
C LEU A 53 12.59 -0.12 -6.54
N ALA A 54 13.81 -0.52 -6.19
CA ALA A 54 14.56 -1.53 -6.93
C ALA A 54 13.87 -2.91 -6.92
N VAL A 55 13.18 -3.25 -5.83
CA VAL A 55 12.46 -4.53 -5.69
C VAL A 55 11.17 -4.59 -6.54
N GLN A 56 10.68 -3.45 -7.05
CA GLN A 56 9.45 -3.42 -7.87
C GLN A 56 9.56 -4.30 -9.13
N GLY A 57 10.74 -4.37 -9.77
CA GLY A 57 10.92 -5.21 -10.95
C GLY A 57 10.78 -6.71 -10.65
N GLU A 58 11.26 -7.17 -9.49
CA GLU A 58 11.07 -8.56 -9.07
C GLU A 58 9.62 -8.87 -8.67
N ILE A 59 8.96 -7.92 -8.00
CA ILE A 59 7.54 -8.01 -7.65
C ILE A 59 6.71 -8.19 -8.92
N ASP A 60 6.98 -7.37 -9.94
CA ASP A 60 6.29 -7.40 -11.24
C ASP A 60 6.53 -8.72 -11.98
N SER A 61 7.80 -9.17 -12.06
CA SER A 61 8.15 -10.44 -12.71
C SER A 61 7.48 -11.65 -12.04
N ASP A 62 7.49 -11.74 -10.70
CA ASP A 62 6.85 -12.85 -9.99
C ASP A 62 5.32 -12.78 -10.07
N TRP A 63 4.75 -11.58 -10.07
CA TRP A 63 3.31 -11.35 -10.25
C TRP A 63 2.85 -11.84 -11.62
N HIS A 64 3.50 -11.37 -12.68
CA HIS A 64 3.23 -11.80 -14.04
C HIS A 64 3.56 -13.28 -14.26
N GLY A 65 4.61 -13.82 -13.61
CA GLY A 65 4.90 -15.25 -13.60
C GLY A 65 3.80 -16.12 -12.98
N ALA A 66 3.01 -15.56 -12.05
CA ALA A 66 1.85 -16.21 -11.43
C ALA A 66 0.59 -16.17 -12.31
N ASP A 67 0.41 -15.09 -13.09
CA ASP A 67 -0.81 -14.81 -13.87
C ASP A 67 -0.73 -15.18 -15.36
N ILE A 68 0.46 -15.14 -16.00
CA ILE A 68 0.71 -15.53 -17.43
C ILE A 68 0.57 -17.06 -17.67
N ALA A 69 -0.16 -17.70 -16.79
CA ALA A 69 -0.09 -19.11 -16.52
C ALA A 69 -1.46 -19.78 -16.43
N GLY A 70 -2.53 -19.02 -16.64
CA GLY A 70 -3.91 -19.49 -16.47
C GLY A 70 -4.87 -18.95 -17.50
N ASN A 71 -4.62 -17.76 -18.04
CA ASN A 71 -5.30 -17.27 -19.23
C ASN A 71 -4.24 -17.26 -20.32
N GLY A 72 -4.45 -18.03 -21.40
CA GLY A 72 -3.62 -17.82 -22.57
C GLY A 72 -3.66 -16.35 -22.92
N HIS A 73 -2.53 -15.85 -23.41
CA HIS A 73 -2.53 -14.57 -24.08
C HIS A 73 -3.64 -14.62 -25.12
N ILE A 74 -4.72 -13.87 -24.91
CA ILE A 74 -5.48 -13.36 -26.05
C ILE A 74 -4.50 -12.42 -26.70
N CYS A 75 -3.77 -12.94 -27.68
CA CYS A 75 -2.97 -12.12 -28.54
C CYS A 75 -3.95 -11.13 -29.19
N THR A 76 -3.80 -9.84 -28.88
CA THR A 76 -4.65 -8.76 -29.40
C THR A 76 -4.66 -8.69 -30.94
N GLU A 77 -3.73 -9.38 -31.61
CA GLU A 77 -3.67 -9.49 -33.07
C GLU A 77 -4.43 -10.69 -33.66
N CYS A 78 -4.64 -11.79 -32.92
CA CYS A 78 -5.32 -12.99 -33.47
C CYS A 78 -6.60 -13.41 -32.74
N GLY A 79 -6.85 -12.94 -31.51
CA GLY A 79 -8.17 -13.06 -30.86
C GLY A 79 -8.58 -14.48 -30.44
N HIS A 80 -7.63 -15.40 -30.22
CA HIS A 80 -7.91 -16.74 -29.67
C HIS A 80 -6.87 -17.20 -28.64
N ASP A 81 -7.29 -18.16 -27.81
CA ASP A 81 -6.60 -18.67 -26.62
C ASP A 81 -5.54 -19.72 -27.00
N HIS A 82 -4.27 -19.47 -26.65
CA HIS A 82 -3.19 -20.45 -26.76
C HIS A 82 -3.22 -21.41 -25.55
N GLY A 83 -4.18 -22.33 -25.58
CA GLY A 83 -4.23 -23.47 -24.66
C GLY A 83 -3.13 -24.51 -24.93
N ALA A 84 -3.03 -25.49 -24.04
CA ALA A 84 -1.98 -26.53 -23.96
C ALA A 84 -1.87 -27.52 -25.14
N GLN A 85 -2.37 -27.19 -26.33
CA GLN A 85 -2.21 -27.97 -27.55
C GLN A 85 -1.40 -27.19 -28.58
N GLY A 86 -0.08 -27.44 -28.55
CA GLY A 86 0.89 -27.32 -29.63
C GLY A 86 0.65 -26.30 -30.75
N ASP A 87 1.54 -25.32 -30.81
CA ASP A 87 1.81 -24.39 -31.92
C ASP A 87 2.26 -25.10 -33.20
N ALA A 88 1.44 -25.96 -33.80
CA ALA A 88 1.76 -26.63 -35.05
C ALA A 88 1.40 -25.79 -36.30
N ASN A 89 0.55 -24.76 -36.14
CA ASN A 89 0.03 -23.98 -37.28
C ASN A 89 0.26 -22.46 -37.21
N CYS A 90 1.02 -21.95 -36.24
CA CYS A 90 1.46 -20.55 -36.26
C CYS A 90 2.74 -20.42 -37.09
N THR A 91 2.63 -20.59 -38.40
CA THR A 91 3.62 -20.09 -39.36
C THR A 91 3.41 -18.60 -39.54
N GLN A 92 3.65 -17.81 -38.48
CA GLN A 92 3.91 -16.39 -38.63
C GLN A 92 5.42 -16.20 -38.54
N THR A 93 5.94 -15.55 -39.56
CA THR A 93 7.35 -15.16 -39.69
C THR A 93 7.77 -14.34 -38.47
N PRO A 94 9.06 -14.35 -38.07
CA PRO A 94 9.56 -13.66 -36.87
C PRO A 94 9.32 -12.13 -36.78
N GLN A 95 8.64 -11.53 -37.76
CA GLN A 95 8.43 -10.10 -37.90
C GLN A 95 7.19 -9.55 -37.14
N GLU A 96 6.33 -10.42 -36.61
CA GLU A 96 5.08 -10.02 -35.92
C GLU A 96 5.06 -10.40 -34.43
N ARG A 97 6.23 -10.70 -33.82
CA ARG A 97 6.35 -10.59 -32.36
C ARG A 97 6.45 -9.11 -32.04
N GLY A 98 5.49 -8.60 -31.25
CA GLY A 98 5.39 -7.20 -30.84
C GLY A 98 6.76 -6.52 -30.68
N ALA A 99 6.90 -5.38 -31.36
CA ALA A 99 8.12 -4.58 -31.52
C ALA A 99 9.34 -5.09 -30.73
N GLU A 100 10.33 -5.67 -31.43
CA GLU A 100 11.61 -6.05 -30.82
C GLU A 100 12.10 -4.92 -29.90
N PRO A 101 12.48 -5.23 -28.64
CA PRO A 101 12.94 -4.21 -27.73
C PRO A 101 14.15 -3.51 -28.34
N LYS A 102 14.00 -2.23 -28.67
CA LYS A 102 14.99 -1.47 -29.46
C LYS A 102 16.28 -1.21 -28.68
N THR A 103 16.27 -1.41 -27.36
CA THR A 103 17.41 -1.16 -26.48
C THR A 103 17.84 -2.46 -25.78
N LEU A 104 19.14 -2.56 -25.48
CA LEU A 104 19.68 -3.67 -24.70
C LEU A 104 18.97 -3.80 -23.33
N ILE A 105 18.64 -2.67 -22.70
CA ILE A 105 17.94 -2.65 -21.41
C ILE A 105 16.57 -3.30 -21.54
N ALA A 106 15.79 -2.93 -22.56
CA ALA A 106 14.48 -3.51 -22.77
C ALA A 106 14.54 -5.00 -23.15
N LYS A 107 15.61 -5.45 -23.83
CA LYS A 107 15.86 -6.88 -24.07
C LYS A 107 16.17 -7.64 -22.77
N LEU A 108 16.95 -7.05 -21.87
CA LEU A 108 17.27 -7.64 -20.57
C LEU A 108 16.03 -7.70 -19.66
N GLU A 109 15.23 -6.64 -19.65
CA GLU A 109 13.97 -6.56 -18.91
C GLU A 109 12.98 -7.63 -19.41
N GLN A 110 12.83 -7.78 -20.74
CA GLN A 110 12.01 -8.85 -21.31
C GLN A 110 12.54 -10.25 -20.91
N ALA A 111 13.85 -10.46 -20.98
CA ALA A 111 14.47 -11.74 -20.63
C ALA A 111 14.23 -12.14 -19.16
N THR A 112 14.08 -11.16 -18.23
CA THR A 112 13.74 -11.45 -16.83
C THR A 112 12.29 -11.89 -16.61
N SER A 113 11.41 -11.68 -17.59
CA SER A 113 10.01 -12.10 -17.56
C SER A 113 9.74 -13.36 -18.40
N GLU A 114 10.70 -13.76 -19.25
CA GLU A 114 10.55 -14.87 -20.18
C GLU A 114 10.75 -16.22 -19.47
N ARG A 115 9.69 -17.06 -19.46
CA ARG A 115 9.77 -18.40 -18.88
C ARG A 115 10.58 -19.33 -19.77
N THR A 116 11.61 -19.95 -19.20
CA THR A 116 12.40 -21.00 -19.86
C THR A 116 11.74 -22.39 -19.81
N ASN A 117 10.61 -22.53 -19.11
CA ASN A 117 9.87 -23.79 -18.97
C ASN A 117 8.50 -23.70 -19.68
N GLY A 118 8.31 -24.54 -20.71
CA GLY A 118 7.09 -24.61 -21.52
C GLY A 118 5.86 -25.23 -20.82
N ARG A 119 5.96 -25.64 -19.55
CA ARG A 119 4.80 -26.11 -18.77
C ARG A 119 4.13 -24.95 -18.04
N PRO A 120 2.78 -24.88 -18.01
CA PRO A 120 2.09 -23.92 -17.16
C PRO A 120 2.41 -24.22 -15.68
N PRO A 121 2.53 -23.19 -14.82
CA PRO A 121 2.79 -23.41 -13.41
C PRO A 121 1.56 -24.04 -12.75
N THR A 122 1.85 -24.99 -11.87
CA THR A 122 0.83 -25.69 -11.09
C THR A 122 0.17 -24.73 -10.09
N PRO A 123 -1.03 -25.06 -9.56
CA PRO A 123 -1.66 -24.24 -8.52
C PRO A 123 -0.74 -23.98 -7.31
N GLY A 124 0.03 -24.98 -6.88
CA GLY A 124 1.01 -24.83 -5.81
C GLY A 124 2.15 -23.86 -6.15
N HIS A 125 2.62 -23.85 -7.40
CA HIS A 125 3.62 -22.90 -7.86
C HIS A 125 3.06 -21.46 -7.93
N LYS A 126 1.83 -21.28 -8.42
CA LYS A 126 1.15 -19.97 -8.40
C LYS A 126 0.98 -19.43 -6.98
N PHE A 127 0.57 -20.30 -6.05
CA PHE A 127 0.46 -19.95 -4.64
C PHE A 127 1.82 -19.54 -4.05
N TYR A 128 2.88 -20.28 -4.36
CA TYR A 128 4.24 -19.93 -3.96
C TYR A 128 4.67 -18.56 -4.50
N LEU A 129 4.46 -18.28 -5.79
CA LEU A 129 4.79 -16.97 -6.37
C LEU A 129 4.01 -15.84 -5.71
N ARG A 130 2.69 -15.99 -5.52
CA ARG A 130 1.88 -15.00 -4.79
C ARG A 130 2.39 -14.76 -3.38
N ARG A 131 2.85 -15.81 -2.68
CA ARG A 131 3.46 -15.68 -1.35
C ARG A 131 4.74 -14.84 -1.39
N GLN A 132 5.59 -15.08 -2.38
CA GLN A 132 6.81 -14.31 -2.60
C GLN A 132 6.53 -12.85 -2.95
N VAL A 133 5.51 -12.58 -3.77
CA VAL A 133 5.06 -11.22 -4.08
C VAL A 133 4.55 -10.52 -2.82
N GLU A 134 3.70 -11.17 -2.02
CA GLU A 134 3.17 -10.60 -0.77
C GLU A 134 4.29 -10.24 0.22
N ASP A 135 5.28 -11.13 0.40
CA ASP A 135 6.37 -10.92 1.34
C ASP A 135 7.33 -9.80 0.84
N ARG A 136 7.56 -9.68 -0.47
CA ARG A 136 8.31 -8.56 -1.05
C ARG A 136 7.55 -7.23 -0.99
N LEU A 137 6.24 -7.24 -1.25
CA LEU A 137 5.39 -6.04 -1.12
C LEU A 137 5.40 -5.52 0.31
N ARG A 138 5.30 -6.41 1.29
CA ARG A 138 5.44 -6.06 2.71
C ARG A 138 6.79 -5.45 3.01
N MET A 139 7.87 -6.06 2.55
CA MET A 139 9.22 -5.52 2.71
C MET A 139 9.34 -4.12 2.09
N ALA A 140 8.90 -3.96 0.85
CA ALA A 140 8.96 -2.70 0.12
C ALA A 140 8.15 -1.59 0.83
N TRP A 141 6.97 -1.91 1.35
CA TRP A 141 6.17 -1.01 2.18
C TRP A 141 6.85 -0.67 3.52
N GLU A 142 7.47 -1.65 4.20
CA GLU A 142 8.20 -1.38 5.45
C GLU A 142 9.42 -0.47 5.25
N LEU A 143 10.01 -0.50 4.06
CA LEU A 143 11.12 0.35 3.67
C LEU A 143 10.66 1.76 3.29
N ASP A 144 9.57 1.88 2.54
CA ASP A 144 8.97 3.14 2.12
C ASP A 144 7.44 3.09 2.13
N PRO A 145 6.81 3.46 3.28
CA PRO A 145 5.36 3.53 3.36
C PRO A 145 4.74 4.61 2.46
N SER A 146 5.53 5.58 1.98
CA SER A 146 5.04 6.68 1.15
C SER A 146 4.92 6.35 -0.33
N ASN A 147 5.52 5.23 -0.76
CA ASN A 147 5.41 4.76 -2.13
C ASN A 147 3.99 4.29 -2.42
N TYR A 148 3.26 5.07 -3.21
CA TYR A 148 1.86 4.80 -3.57
C TYR A 148 1.65 3.41 -4.17
N GLY A 149 2.53 2.98 -5.07
CA GLY A 149 2.40 1.69 -5.76
C GLY A 149 2.60 0.53 -4.81
N ASN A 150 3.69 0.55 -4.03
CA ASN A 150 3.99 -0.51 -3.07
C ASN A 150 2.90 -0.62 -2.00
N TYR A 151 2.44 0.52 -1.47
CA TYR A 151 1.37 0.55 -0.48
C TYR A 151 0.06 -0.04 -1.04
N ASN A 152 -0.42 0.45 -2.18
CA ASN A 152 -1.72 0.01 -2.72
C ASN A 152 -1.68 -1.43 -3.23
N SER A 153 -0.58 -1.87 -3.84
CA SER A 153 -0.41 -3.28 -4.20
C SER A 153 -0.37 -4.17 -2.95
N TYR A 154 0.33 -3.76 -1.89
CA TYR A 154 0.33 -4.51 -0.64
C TYR A 154 -1.07 -4.56 0.00
N GLN A 155 -1.79 -3.43 0.00
CA GLN A 155 -3.16 -3.35 0.48
C GLN A 155 -4.06 -4.34 -0.27
N LEU A 156 -4.00 -4.37 -1.60
CA LEU A 156 -4.77 -5.29 -2.45
C LEU A 156 -4.52 -6.76 -2.06
N PHE A 157 -3.27 -7.13 -1.82
CA PHE A 157 -2.91 -8.48 -1.38
C PHE A 157 -3.49 -8.87 -0.02
N LEU A 158 -3.76 -7.89 0.85
CA LEU A 158 -4.35 -8.13 2.17
C LEU A 158 -5.88 -8.15 2.14
N THR A 159 -6.51 -7.52 1.15
CA THR A 159 -7.97 -7.36 1.07
C THR A 159 -8.64 -8.26 0.05
N GLU A 160 -7.94 -8.71 -1.00
CA GLU A 160 -8.52 -9.50 -2.08
C GLU A 160 -8.07 -10.98 -2.02
N PRO A 161 -8.94 -11.91 -1.58
CA PRO A 161 -8.57 -13.32 -1.43
C PRO A 161 -8.19 -14.02 -2.73
N SER A 162 -8.68 -13.55 -3.88
CA SER A 162 -8.31 -14.13 -5.19
C SER A 162 -6.85 -13.84 -5.58
N VAL A 163 -6.30 -12.78 -5.01
CA VAL A 163 -4.94 -12.26 -5.21
C VAL A 163 -4.00 -12.69 -4.09
N GLY A 164 -4.43 -12.52 -2.84
CA GLY A 164 -3.65 -12.79 -1.63
C GLY A 164 -3.42 -14.28 -1.34
N THR A 165 -2.59 -14.55 -0.33
CA THR A 165 -2.35 -15.93 0.16
C THR A 165 -3.09 -16.26 1.44
N ARG A 166 -3.92 -15.33 1.95
CA ARG A 166 -4.55 -15.37 3.27
C ARG A 166 -6.00 -14.89 3.18
N PRO A 167 -6.87 -15.30 4.13
CA PRO A 167 -8.17 -14.66 4.29
C PRO A 167 -8.00 -13.17 4.60
N VAL A 168 -9.01 -12.36 4.30
CA VAL A 168 -9.00 -10.90 4.53
C VAL A 168 -8.59 -10.60 5.97
N LEU A 169 -7.50 -9.84 6.14
CA LEU A 169 -6.95 -9.52 7.45
C LEU A 169 -7.33 -8.09 7.88
N THR A 170 -8.62 -7.81 8.06
CA THR A 170 -9.17 -6.45 8.27
C THR A 170 -8.40 -5.61 9.30
N ASP A 171 -8.05 -6.19 10.45
CA ASP A 171 -7.24 -5.50 11.48
C ASP A 171 -5.82 -5.13 11.01
N THR A 172 -5.19 -6.03 10.26
CA THR A 172 -3.84 -5.78 9.71
C THR A 172 -3.90 -4.70 8.64
N VAL A 173 -4.91 -4.78 7.78
CA VAL A 173 -5.17 -3.81 6.73
C VAL A 173 -5.35 -2.41 7.32
N LYS A 174 -6.18 -2.27 8.36
CA LYS A 174 -6.39 -0.99 9.06
C LYS A 174 -5.10 -0.47 9.68
N LYS A 175 -4.34 -1.31 10.38
CA LYS A 175 -3.04 -0.94 10.98
C LYS A 175 -2.02 -0.48 9.94
N VAL A 176 -1.97 -1.16 8.79
CA VAL A 176 -1.09 -0.80 7.67
C VAL A 176 -1.47 0.57 7.13
N ALA A 177 -2.76 0.81 6.86
CA ALA A 177 -3.26 2.09 6.38
C ALA A 177 -3.04 3.24 7.39
N GLU A 178 -3.35 3.05 8.67
CA GLU A 178 -3.14 4.05 9.72
C GLU A 178 -1.66 4.43 9.87
N ARG A 179 -0.75 3.44 9.81
CA ARG A 179 0.69 3.69 9.83
C ARG A 179 1.15 4.45 8.59
N THR A 180 0.66 4.08 7.40
CA THR A 180 0.94 4.79 6.15
C THR A 180 0.50 6.24 6.22
N ILE A 181 -0.73 6.51 6.69
CA ILE A 181 -1.25 7.87 6.89
C ILE A 181 -0.32 8.66 7.80
N LYS A 182 0.01 8.13 8.98
CA LYS A 182 0.88 8.82 9.93
C LYS A 182 2.23 9.17 9.31
N TYR A 183 2.89 8.19 8.72
CA TYR A 183 4.20 8.36 8.08
C TYR A 183 4.15 9.43 6.97
N CYS A 184 3.18 9.32 6.07
CA CYS A 184 3.04 10.24 4.94
C CYS A 184 2.69 11.67 5.37
N LEU A 185 1.91 11.83 6.45
CA LEU A 185 1.53 13.15 6.94
C LEU A 185 2.62 13.82 7.78
N GLU A 186 3.67 13.11 8.17
CA GLU A 186 4.88 13.72 8.77
C GLU A 186 5.77 14.39 7.71
N GLU A 187 5.65 14.03 6.43
CA GLU A 187 6.38 14.68 5.33
C GLU A 187 5.94 16.14 5.14
N THR A 188 6.90 17.04 4.88
CA THR A 188 6.67 18.50 4.78
C THR A 188 7.27 19.16 3.54
N SER A 189 8.00 18.39 2.74
CA SER A 189 8.73 18.86 1.56
C SER A 189 8.18 18.24 0.26
N ASP A 190 7.81 16.96 0.26
CA ASP A 190 7.33 16.24 -0.93
C ASP A 190 5.79 16.15 -0.97
N PRO A 191 5.11 16.59 -2.05
CA PRO A 191 3.67 16.47 -2.23
C PRO A 191 3.17 15.05 -2.46
N ARG A 192 4.00 14.10 -2.91
CA ARG A 192 3.55 12.75 -3.31
C ARG A 192 3.06 11.90 -2.13
N PRO A 193 3.74 11.87 -0.97
CA PRO A 193 3.26 11.11 0.20
C PRO A 193 1.87 11.53 0.65
N ALA A 194 1.49 12.79 0.51
CA ALA A 194 0.15 13.25 0.84
C ALA A 194 -0.95 12.55 0.00
N LEU A 195 -0.68 12.20 -1.26
CA LEU A 195 -1.60 11.39 -2.07
C LEU A 195 -1.69 9.94 -1.58
N THR A 196 -0.57 9.36 -1.14
CA THR A 196 -0.55 8.02 -0.53
C THR A 196 -1.34 8.00 0.79
N ALA A 197 -1.26 9.05 1.60
CA ALA A 197 -2.09 9.20 2.80
C ALA A 197 -3.59 9.27 2.46
N ALA A 198 -3.95 10.06 1.44
CA ALA A 198 -5.34 10.19 1.00
C ALA A 198 -5.91 8.85 0.50
N SER A 199 -5.12 8.11 -0.30
CA SER A 199 -5.45 6.77 -0.77
C SER A 199 -5.60 5.79 0.40
N ALA A 200 -4.71 5.83 1.39
CA ALA A 200 -4.81 4.98 2.58
C ALA A 200 -6.06 5.27 3.42
N ALA A 201 -6.43 6.54 3.58
CA ALA A 201 -7.69 6.92 4.23
C ALA A 201 -8.91 6.42 3.45
N GLY A 202 -8.88 6.49 2.12
CA GLY A 202 -9.89 5.94 1.23
C GLY A 202 -10.04 4.43 1.38
N ASN A 203 -8.94 3.69 1.50
CA ASN A 203 -8.96 2.24 1.70
C ASN A 203 -9.59 1.85 3.05
N ILE A 204 -9.35 2.60 4.13
CA ILE A 204 -10.05 2.37 5.41
C ILE A 204 -11.55 2.65 5.25
N LEU A 205 -11.90 3.70 4.52
CA LEU A 205 -13.28 4.09 4.30
C LEU A 205 -14.06 3.04 3.49
N GLU A 206 -13.42 2.42 2.50
CA GLU A 206 -13.97 1.28 1.77
C GLU A 206 -14.26 0.08 2.69
N LEU A 207 -13.32 -0.27 3.58
CA LEU A 207 -13.56 -1.33 4.58
C LEU A 207 -14.74 -0.99 5.50
N MET A 208 -14.89 0.28 5.87
CA MET A 208 -16.04 0.73 6.67
C MET A 208 -17.36 0.59 5.92
N PHE A 209 -17.37 0.73 4.59
CA PHE A 209 -18.56 0.51 3.78
C PHE A 209 -18.88 -0.98 3.66
N ILE A 210 -17.87 -1.83 3.43
CA ILE A 210 -18.05 -3.28 3.26
C ILE A 210 -18.50 -3.94 4.58
N HIS A 211 -17.84 -3.62 5.70
CA HIS A 211 -18.07 -4.24 7.01
C HIS A 211 -18.96 -3.40 7.93
N ARG A 212 -19.77 -2.49 7.38
CA ARG A 212 -20.56 -1.52 8.17
C ARG A 212 -21.42 -2.19 9.24
N GLU A 213 -22.12 -3.27 8.87
CA GLU A 213 -23.08 -3.94 9.75
C GLU A 213 -22.38 -4.78 10.82
N GLU A 214 -21.29 -5.45 10.46
CA GLU A 214 -20.51 -6.34 11.34
C GLU A 214 -19.76 -5.55 12.42
N GLU A 215 -19.17 -4.42 12.05
CA GLU A 215 -18.30 -3.60 12.92
C GLU A 215 -19.02 -2.35 13.46
N HIS A 216 -20.31 -2.18 13.15
CA HIS A 216 -21.15 -1.06 13.58
C HIS A 216 -20.53 0.33 13.31
N TYR A 217 -19.88 0.51 12.15
CA TYR A 217 -19.28 1.79 11.79
C TYR A 217 -20.32 2.90 11.64
N THR A 218 -20.06 4.01 12.32
CA THR A 218 -20.93 5.18 12.32
C THR A 218 -20.65 6.12 11.15
N ILE A 219 -21.67 6.88 10.75
CA ILE A 219 -21.53 7.93 9.73
C ILE A 219 -20.48 8.98 10.15
N ASP A 220 -20.36 9.29 11.43
CA ASP A 220 -19.39 10.26 11.93
C ASP A 220 -17.95 9.77 11.76
N GLN A 221 -17.68 8.48 11.99
CA GLN A 221 -16.37 7.87 11.70
C GLN A 221 -16.04 7.95 10.20
N MET A 222 -17.00 7.64 9.33
CA MET A 222 -16.83 7.74 7.87
C MET A 222 -16.54 9.18 7.43
N ARG A 223 -17.28 10.16 7.98
CA ARG A 223 -17.04 11.60 7.73
C ARG A 223 -15.68 12.05 8.25
N SER A 224 -15.18 11.49 9.34
CA SER A 224 -13.85 11.79 9.86
C SER A 224 -12.76 11.34 8.89
N LEU A 225 -12.88 10.15 8.29
CA LEU A 225 -11.94 9.69 7.26
C LEU A 225 -12.05 10.51 5.98
N LEU A 226 -13.26 10.89 5.56
CA LEU A 226 -13.44 11.77 4.41
C LEU A 226 -12.74 13.13 4.62
N LYS A 227 -12.84 13.71 5.81
CA LYS A 227 -12.09 14.94 6.16
C LYS A 227 -10.57 14.73 6.15
N LEU A 228 -10.10 13.56 6.51
CA LEU A 228 -8.67 13.21 6.45
C LEU A 228 -8.19 13.09 4.99
N MET A 229 -9.02 12.56 4.08
CA MET A 229 -8.75 12.60 2.65
C MET A 229 -8.67 14.05 2.16
N ASP A 230 -9.66 14.88 2.51
CA ASP A 230 -9.68 16.31 2.15
C ASP A 230 -8.42 17.05 2.63
N TYR A 231 -8.02 16.82 3.88
CA TYR A 231 -6.78 17.36 4.44
C TYR A 231 -5.54 16.93 3.64
N SER A 232 -5.46 15.65 3.30
CA SER A 232 -4.32 15.08 2.57
C SER A 232 -4.21 15.62 1.14
N ILE A 233 -5.34 15.77 0.44
CA ILE A 233 -5.41 16.39 -0.89
C ILE A 233 -5.02 17.88 -0.81
N SER A 234 -5.55 18.62 0.17
CA SER A 234 -5.16 20.02 0.39
C SER A 234 -3.66 20.17 0.63
N LYS A 235 -3.10 19.31 1.49
CA LYS A 235 -1.66 19.29 1.78
C LYS A 235 -0.82 19.01 0.53
N HIS A 236 -1.28 18.10 -0.35
CA HIS A 236 -0.65 17.85 -1.64
C HIS A 236 -0.58 19.14 -2.48
N HIS A 237 -1.70 19.85 -2.63
CA HIS A 237 -1.73 21.11 -3.39
C HIS A 237 -0.78 22.15 -2.80
N ASP A 238 -0.78 22.35 -1.48
CA ASP A 238 0.10 23.31 -0.81
C ASP A 238 1.59 23.00 -1.03
N LEU A 239 1.96 21.71 -0.97
CA LEU A 239 3.32 21.25 -1.22
C LEU A 239 3.72 21.38 -2.70
N LYS A 240 2.81 21.01 -3.61
CA LYS A 240 3.04 21.12 -5.06
C LYS A 240 3.18 22.59 -5.48
N SER A 241 2.37 23.49 -4.93
CA SER A 241 2.52 24.93 -5.17
C SER A 241 3.86 25.47 -4.69
N ARG A 242 4.38 24.97 -3.55
CA ARG A 242 5.75 25.30 -3.10
C ARG A 242 6.82 24.77 -4.06
N TRP A 243 6.68 23.54 -4.55
CA TRP A 243 7.58 22.99 -5.58
C TRP A 243 7.58 23.85 -6.85
N MET A 244 6.41 24.25 -7.34
CA MET A 244 6.28 25.15 -8.49
C MET A 244 6.98 26.50 -8.27
N GLN A 245 6.89 27.09 -7.07
CA GLN A 245 7.55 28.36 -6.76
C GLN A 245 9.07 28.23 -6.64
N SER A 246 9.54 27.09 -6.12
CA SER A 246 10.97 26.82 -5.89
C SER A 246 11.74 26.32 -7.11
N GLY A 247 11.06 25.90 -8.17
CA GLY A 247 11.68 25.27 -9.33
C GLY A 247 11.97 23.75 -9.15
N ASP A 248 11.43 23.13 -8.10
CA ASP A 248 11.64 21.72 -7.80
C ASP A 248 10.79 20.80 -8.68
N LEU A 249 9.64 21.28 -9.16
CA LEU A 249 8.76 20.50 -10.03
C LEU A 249 9.42 20.20 -11.38
N GLU A 250 10.19 21.16 -11.91
CA GLU A 250 10.94 21.08 -13.17
C GLU A 250 12.08 20.06 -13.11
N ARG A 251 12.48 19.63 -11.91
CA ARG A 251 13.50 18.59 -11.72
C ARG A 251 12.94 17.17 -11.88
N LEU A 252 11.62 17.02 -11.91
CA LEU A 252 10.97 15.74 -12.15
C LEU A 252 10.91 15.43 -13.64
N SER A 253 10.98 14.15 -13.98
CA SER A 253 10.71 13.71 -15.34
C SER A 253 9.22 13.91 -15.67
N PRO A 254 8.87 14.15 -16.95
CA PRO A 254 7.47 14.27 -17.37
C PRO A 254 6.61 13.08 -16.93
N ALA A 255 7.13 11.86 -17.02
CA ALA A 255 6.44 10.65 -16.56
C ALA A 255 6.10 10.67 -15.06
N ARG A 256 6.99 11.22 -14.21
CA ARG A 256 6.72 11.34 -12.77
C ARG A 256 5.68 12.41 -12.46
N ILE A 257 5.63 13.48 -13.26
CA ILE A 257 4.60 14.50 -13.15
C ILE A 257 3.25 13.90 -13.56
N GLU A 258 3.18 13.22 -14.71
CA GLU A 258 1.97 12.54 -15.19
C GLU A 258 1.44 11.50 -14.19
N GLU A 259 2.33 10.67 -13.63
CA GLU A 259 2.01 9.72 -12.57
C GLU A 259 1.38 10.41 -11.34
N MET A 260 1.93 11.55 -10.94
CA MET A 260 1.43 12.33 -9.81
C MET A 260 0.04 12.94 -10.09
N GLU A 261 -0.18 13.52 -11.28
CA GLU A 261 -1.49 14.06 -11.67
C GLU A 261 -2.54 12.96 -11.79
N THR A 262 -2.17 11.82 -12.36
CA THR A 262 -3.07 10.66 -12.50
C THR A 262 -3.53 10.16 -11.13
N ARG A 263 -2.61 10.09 -10.16
CA ARG A 263 -2.92 9.72 -8.77
C ARG A 263 -3.83 10.73 -8.09
N LEU A 264 -3.57 12.02 -8.27
CA LEU A 264 -4.42 13.07 -7.72
C LEU A 264 -5.85 12.92 -8.24
N ALA A 265 -6.02 12.81 -9.57
CA ALA A 265 -7.32 12.65 -10.19
C ALA A 265 -8.05 11.41 -9.66
N PHE A 266 -7.36 10.27 -9.53
CA PHE A 266 -7.94 9.04 -9.00
C PHE A 266 -8.40 9.20 -7.55
N VAL A 267 -7.58 9.80 -6.68
CA VAL A 267 -7.91 10.04 -5.27
C VAL A 267 -9.09 11.02 -5.12
N GLU A 268 -9.16 12.07 -5.94
CA GLU A 268 -10.31 13.00 -5.96
C GLU A 268 -11.60 12.27 -6.36
N HIS A 269 -11.54 11.40 -7.37
CA HIS A 269 -12.69 10.59 -7.78
C HIS A 269 -13.13 9.64 -6.66
N MET A 270 -12.19 8.99 -5.97
CA MET A 270 -12.48 8.14 -4.81
C MET A 270 -13.15 8.93 -3.68
N ARG A 271 -12.66 10.15 -3.39
CA ARG A 271 -13.22 11.05 -2.39
C ARG A 271 -14.67 11.39 -2.73
N GLU A 272 -14.94 11.81 -3.97
CA GLU A 272 -16.30 12.15 -4.41
C GLU A 272 -17.26 10.96 -4.34
N ALA A 273 -16.81 9.78 -4.78
CA ALA A 273 -17.59 8.56 -4.70
C ALA A 273 -17.93 8.22 -3.23
N SER A 274 -16.96 8.37 -2.34
CA SER A 274 -17.13 8.11 -0.91
C SER A 274 -18.12 9.08 -0.25
N ASP A 275 -18.06 10.37 -0.58
CA ASP A 275 -19.03 11.37 -0.10
C ASP A 275 -20.46 11.02 -0.52
N LYS A 276 -20.66 10.67 -1.80
CA LYS A 276 -21.96 10.22 -2.32
C LYS A 276 -22.48 8.98 -1.58
N THR A 277 -21.60 8.03 -1.28
CA THR A 277 -21.96 6.84 -0.48
C THR A 277 -22.40 7.21 0.93
N ILE A 278 -21.66 8.07 1.62
CA ILE A 278 -22.01 8.55 2.97
C ILE A 278 -23.36 9.29 2.96
N GLN A 279 -23.61 10.13 1.95
CA GLN A 279 -24.88 10.85 1.81
C GLN A 279 -26.07 9.89 1.66
N ARG A 280 -25.92 8.83 0.84
CA ARG A 280 -26.95 7.79 0.69
C ARG A 280 -27.22 7.07 2.02
N LEU A 281 -26.17 6.64 2.71
CA LEU A 281 -26.30 5.97 4.02
C LEU A 281 -27.01 6.86 5.04
N SER A 282 -26.67 8.16 5.09
CA SER A 282 -27.32 9.12 5.99
C SER A 282 -28.81 9.32 5.71
N SER A 283 -29.19 9.30 4.43
CA SER A 283 -30.59 9.46 4.02
C SER A 283 -31.42 8.23 4.41
N THR A 284 -30.85 7.03 4.27
CA THR A 284 -31.50 5.77 4.66
C THR A 284 -31.70 5.67 6.17
N GLU A 285 -30.73 6.10 7.00
CA GLU A 285 -30.87 6.12 8.46
C GLU A 285 -31.95 7.10 8.96
N ILE A 286 -32.16 8.19 8.24
CA ILE A 286 -33.26 9.12 8.54
C ILE A 286 -34.59 8.46 8.18
N SER A 287 -34.69 7.80 7.03
CA SER A 287 -35.92 7.12 6.61
C SER A 287 -36.32 5.93 7.49
N SER A 288 -35.38 5.26 8.18
CA SER A 288 -35.71 4.11 9.04
C SER A 288 -36.14 4.50 10.46
N LYS A 289 -36.01 5.77 10.83
CA LYS A 289 -36.41 6.33 12.12
C LYS A 289 -37.83 6.93 12.12
N PHE A 290 -38.49 6.99 10.96
CA PHE A 290 -39.86 7.45 10.77
C PHE A 290 -40.73 6.34 10.19
#